data_AF-A0A1H0UQK2-F1
#
_entry.id   AF-A0A1H0UQK2-F1
#
_cell.length_a   1.000
_cell.length_b   1.000
_cell.length_c   1.000
_cell.angle_alpha   90.00
_cell.angle_beta   90.00
_cell.angle_gamma   90.00
#
_symmetry.space_group_name_H-M   'P 1'
#
loop_
_entity.id
_entity.type
_entity.pdbx_description
1 polymer ?
#
loop_
_entity_poly.entity_id
_entity_poly.type
_entity_poly.pdbx_seq_one_letter_code
_entity_poly.pdbx_strand_id
1 'polypeptide(L)'
;MMPPMFHHGPQAPASMPRPSASSPSSSIPLVQRDTAAWQLQVWVSFGIAAFCCAVGLAWLPGERLEQIFMVMGYVFCLSAVFMLAKFVRDNQAATRRGVGDTPLFKLVVWGGFAVAVGLTGWGLLDMDISPAYKAFLGVSWLYLLTTAFTLAKMLRDRHEADLAEARLLGRREAMQAPVAASPLHQAPTGEARPDRAVN
;
A
#
# COMPACT_ATOMS: atom_id res chain seq x y z
N MET A 1 -51.90 -37.75 -34.04
CA MET A 1 -51.90 -36.30 -33.72
C MET A 1 -52.95 -36.06 -32.65
N MET A 2 -52.53 -35.95 -31.40
CA MET A 2 -53.41 -35.77 -30.23
C MET A 2 -53.34 -34.31 -29.74
N PRO A 3 -54.46 -33.70 -29.34
CA PRO A 3 -54.50 -32.33 -28.83
C PRO A 3 -53.98 -32.24 -27.37
N PRO A 4 -53.32 -31.15 -26.96
CA PRO A 4 -53.02 -30.91 -25.55
C PRO A 4 -54.27 -30.43 -24.80
N MET A 5 -54.72 -31.24 -23.84
CA MET A 5 -55.78 -30.91 -22.88
C MET A 5 -55.28 -29.87 -21.87
N PHE A 6 -56.02 -28.77 -21.76
CA PHE A 6 -55.93 -27.82 -20.67
C PHE A 6 -56.27 -28.49 -19.34
N HIS A 7 -55.40 -28.35 -18.34
CA HIS A 7 -55.77 -28.57 -16.95
C HIS A 7 -55.55 -27.28 -16.16
N HIS A 8 -56.65 -26.64 -15.78
CA HIS A 8 -56.71 -25.60 -14.76
C HIS A 8 -56.98 -26.28 -13.41
N GLY A 9 -56.11 -26.00 -12.44
CA GLY A 9 -56.24 -26.35 -11.03
C GLY A 9 -55.60 -25.23 -10.18
N PRO A 10 -55.93 -25.14 -8.89
CA PRO A 10 -56.68 -24.03 -8.31
C PRO A 10 -55.83 -22.82 -7.85
N GLN A 11 -56.38 -21.61 -8.03
CA GLN A 11 -55.93 -20.40 -7.36
C GLN A 11 -56.51 -20.33 -5.94
N ALA A 12 -55.66 -20.15 -4.92
CA ALA A 12 -56.04 -19.81 -3.54
C ALA A 12 -54.83 -19.15 -2.82
N PRO A 13 -55.02 -18.37 -1.73
CA PRO A 13 -54.51 -17.00 -1.63
C PRO A 13 -53.44 -16.76 -0.56
N ALA A 14 -52.76 -15.61 -0.71
CA ALA A 14 -52.25 -14.70 0.33
C ALA A 14 -51.40 -15.22 1.52
N SER A 15 -50.25 -14.55 1.64
CA SER A 15 -49.51 -14.20 2.87
C SER A 15 -48.69 -15.26 3.59
N MET A 16 -47.37 -15.24 3.34
CA MET A 16 -46.38 -15.47 4.41
C MET A 16 -45.04 -14.78 4.06
N PRO A 17 -44.32 -14.27 5.07
CA PRO A 17 -43.41 -13.14 4.95
C PRO A 17 -42.08 -13.56 4.33
N ARG A 18 -41.57 -12.77 3.38
CA ARG A 18 -40.19 -12.93 2.93
C ARG A 18 -39.26 -12.59 4.10
N PRO A 19 -38.39 -13.51 4.52
CA PRO A 19 -37.42 -13.22 5.56
C PRO A 19 -36.47 -12.14 5.07
N SER A 20 -36.39 -11.09 5.90
CA SER A 20 -35.18 -10.36 6.27
C SER A 20 -34.37 -9.77 5.11
N ALA A 21 -34.33 -8.44 5.10
CA ALA A 21 -33.31 -7.63 4.47
C ALA A 21 -31.96 -8.37 4.45
N SER A 22 -31.38 -8.50 3.26
CA SER A 22 -29.98 -8.86 3.08
C SER A 22 -29.16 -7.93 3.96
N SER A 23 -28.77 -8.41 5.15
CA SER A 23 -27.78 -7.74 5.97
C SER A 23 -26.56 -7.64 5.08
N PRO A 24 -26.01 -6.44 4.78
CA PRO A 24 -24.72 -6.37 4.14
C PRO A 24 -23.79 -7.13 5.07
N SER A 25 -23.30 -8.28 4.61
CA SER A 25 -22.20 -8.98 5.26
C SER A 25 -21.11 -7.95 5.39
N SER A 26 -20.96 -7.43 6.60
CA SER A 26 -19.83 -6.60 6.99
C SER A 26 -18.67 -7.56 6.99
N SER A 27 -18.11 -7.79 5.80
CA SER A 27 -16.77 -8.31 5.63
C SER A 27 -15.88 -7.27 6.29
N ILE A 28 -15.70 -7.43 7.61
CA ILE A 28 -14.60 -6.80 8.33
C ILE A 28 -13.39 -7.15 7.48
N PRO A 29 -12.71 -6.16 6.86
CA PRO A 29 -11.49 -6.45 6.15
C PRO A 29 -10.56 -7.02 7.22
N LEU A 30 -10.34 -8.32 7.18
CA LEU A 30 -9.26 -8.94 7.93
C LEU A 30 -8.02 -8.27 7.37
N VAL A 31 -7.51 -7.27 8.11
CA VAL A 31 -6.21 -6.67 7.87
C VAL A 31 -5.22 -7.81 8.09
N GLN A 32 -4.92 -8.53 7.02
CA GLN A 32 -3.91 -9.57 6.99
C GLN A 32 -2.59 -8.87 7.28
N ARG A 33 -2.12 -8.94 8.53
CA ARG A 33 -0.77 -8.53 8.87
C ARG A 33 0.19 -9.42 8.10
N ASP A 34 0.98 -8.84 7.20
CA ASP A 34 2.24 -9.47 6.82
C ASP A 34 3.02 -9.73 8.12
N THR A 35 3.26 -11.00 8.40
CA THR A 35 3.86 -11.42 9.68
C THR A 35 5.25 -10.79 9.78
N ALA A 36 5.63 -10.26 10.94
CA ALA A 36 6.95 -9.65 11.15
C ALA A 36 8.11 -10.59 10.74
N ALA A 37 7.88 -11.91 10.80
CA ALA A 37 8.78 -12.94 10.27
C ALA A 37 9.04 -12.82 8.75
N TRP A 38 8.00 -12.58 7.94
CA TRP A 38 8.15 -12.38 6.50
C TRP A 38 8.85 -11.06 6.18
N GLN A 39 8.56 -10.01 6.94
CA GLN A 39 9.25 -8.72 6.78
C GLN A 39 10.74 -8.84 7.09
N LEU A 40 11.09 -9.57 8.15
CA LEU A 40 12.47 -9.86 8.50
C LEU A 40 13.18 -10.66 7.40
N GLN A 41 12.49 -11.61 6.77
CA GLN A 41 13.02 -12.35 5.61
C GLN A 41 13.34 -11.43 4.42
N VAL A 42 12.46 -10.47 4.09
CA VAL A 42 12.72 -9.50 3.01
C VAL A 42 13.92 -8.60 3.35
N TRP A 43 14.01 -8.14 4.59
CA TRP A 43 15.15 -7.34 5.07
C TRP A 43 16.47 -8.10 5.03
N VAL A 44 16.47 -9.36 5.47
CA VAL A 44 17.64 -10.24 5.40
C VAL A 44 18.06 -10.47 3.94
N SER A 45 17.10 -10.71 3.04
CA SER A 45 17.39 -10.94 1.62
C SER A 45 18.00 -9.71 0.95
N PHE A 46 17.45 -8.53 1.24
CA PHE A 46 18.01 -7.25 0.79
C PHE A 46 19.40 -6.98 1.39
N GLY A 47 19.60 -7.27 2.69
CA GLY A 47 20.89 -7.13 3.36
C GLY A 47 21.96 -8.03 2.74
N ILE A 48 21.62 -9.29 2.44
CA ILE A 48 22.53 -10.22 1.75
C ILE A 48 22.84 -9.72 0.34
N ALA A 49 21.84 -9.22 -0.41
CA ALA A 49 22.07 -8.66 -1.75
C ALA A 49 23.03 -7.45 -1.71
N ALA A 50 22.78 -6.51 -0.81
CA ALA A 50 23.60 -5.31 -0.63
C ALA A 50 25.02 -5.68 -0.19
N PHE A 51 25.15 -6.66 0.71
CA PHE A 51 26.45 -7.17 1.16
C PHE A 51 27.21 -7.88 0.03
N CYS A 52 26.57 -8.78 -0.72
CA CYS A 52 27.19 -9.43 -1.88
C CYS A 52 27.67 -8.41 -2.92
N CYS A 53 26.89 -7.36 -3.20
CA CYS A 53 27.33 -6.27 -4.06
C CYS A 53 28.54 -5.53 -3.47
N ALA A 54 28.48 -5.14 -2.21
CA ALA A 54 29.57 -4.42 -1.55
C ALA A 54 30.86 -5.23 -1.51
N VAL A 55 30.78 -6.54 -1.23
CA VAL A 55 31.93 -7.46 -1.27
C VAL A 55 32.44 -7.64 -2.70
N GLY A 56 31.54 -7.79 -3.67
CA GLY A 56 31.90 -7.87 -5.10
C GLY A 56 32.63 -6.63 -5.60
N LEU A 57 32.25 -5.44 -5.09
CA LEU A 57 32.92 -4.17 -5.35
C LEU A 57 34.25 -4.05 -4.58
N ALA A 58 34.32 -4.54 -3.34
CA ALA A 58 35.53 -4.46 -2.50
C ALA A 58 36.66 -5.37 -2.99
N TRP A 59 36.32 -6.53 -3.56
CA TRP A 59 37.28 -7.49 -4.13
C TRP A 59 37.73 -7.17 -5.56
N LEU A 60 37.30 -6.03 -6.11
CA LEU A 60 37.63 -5.63 -7.46
C LEU A 60 39.12 -5.25 -7.57
N PRO A 61 39.96 -5.94 -8.36
CA PRO A 61 41.31 -5.51 -8.68
C PRO A 61 41.23 -4.42 -9.77
N GLY A 62 40.72 -3.24 -9.40
CA GLY A 62 40.56 -2.08 -10.28
C GLY A 62 41.19 -0.84 -9.65
N GLU A 63 41.31 0.24 -10.43
CA GLU A 63 41.80 1.50 -9.93
C GLU A 63 40.80 2.07 -8.91
N ARG A 64 41.27 2.56 -7.75
CA ARG A 64 40.39 3.03 -6.65
C ARG A 64 39.35 4.05 -7.12
N LEU A 65 39.68 4.83 -8.15
CA LEU A 65 38.79 5.86 -8.69
C LEU A 65 37.57 5.25 -9.40
N GLU A 66 37.76 4.19 -10.19
CA GLU A 66 36.69 3.46 -10.87
C GLU A 66 35.79 2.73 -9.86
N GLN A 67 36.39 2.14 -8.83
CA GLN A 67 35.67 1.49 -7.74
C GLN A 67 34.75 2.48 -7.00
N ILE A 68 35.28 3.63 -6.61
CA ILE A 68 34.50 4.66 -5.90
C ILE A 68 33.40 5.20 -6.80
N PHE A 69 33.69 5.48 -8.08
CA PHE A 69 32.68 5.90 -9.06
C PHE A 69 31.56 4.86 -9.20
N MET A 70 31.91 3.58 -9.24
CA MET A 70 30.94 2.48 -9.33
C MET A 70 30.07 2.39 -8.08
N VAL A 71 30.64 2.50 -6.87
CA VAL A 71 29.89 2.50 -5.62
C VAL A 71 28.87 3.65 -5.60
N MET A 72 29.28 4.85 -6.02
CA MET A 72 28.36 6.00 -6.12
C MET A 72 27.24 5.73 -7.13
N GLY A 73 27.53 5.10 -8.26
CA GLY A 73 26.54 4.66 -9.25
C GLY A 73 25.51 3.66 -8.67
N TYR A 74 25.96 2.67 -7.90
CA TYR A 74 25.06 1.69 -7.26
C TYR A 74 24.18 2.34 -6.19
N VAL A 75 24.74 3.23 -5.37
CA VAL A 75 23.98 3.99 -4.35
C VAL A 75 22.96 4.91 -5.01
N PHE A 76 23.34 5.57 -6.11
CA PHE A 76 22.44 6.39 -6.92
C PHE A 76 21.31 5.55 -7.52
N CYS A 77 21.63 4.38 -8.09
CA CYS A 77 20.64 3.47 -8.66
C CYS A 77 19.65 2.97 -7.59
N LEU A 78 20.14 2.60 -6.42
CA LEU A 78 19.33 2.21 -5.26
C LEU A 78 18.42 3.36 -4.81
N SER A 79 18.93 4.60 -4.76
CA SER A 79 18.13 5.79 -4.47
C SER A 79 17.05 6.04 -5.53
N ALA A 80 17.37 5.83 -6.81
CA ALA A 80 16.42 5.96 -7.92
C ALA A 80 15.28 4.93 -7.84
N VAL A 81 15.56 3.68 -7.43
CA VAL A 81 14.55 2.65 -7.16
C VAL A 81 13.57 3.10 -6.08
N PHE A 82 14.08 3.66 -4.97
CA PHE A 82 13.23 4.18 -3.90
C PHE A 82 12.41 5.40 -4.34
N MET A 83 12.99 6.29 -5.15
CA MET A 83 12.28 7.45 -5.69
C MET A 83 11.16 7.02 -6.63
N LEU A 84 11.42 6.05 -7.52
CA LEU A 84 10.42 5.46 -8.40
C LEU A 84 9.28 4.80 -7.60
N ALA A 85 9.62 4.06 -6.54
CA ALA A 85 8.61 3.45 -5.67
C ALA A 85 7.73 4.50 -4.98
N LYS A 86 8.32 5.61 -4.49
CA LYS A 86 7.56 6.75 -3.95
C LYS A 86 6.67 7.38 -5.01
N PHE A 87 7.20 7.67 -6.19
CA PHE A 87 6.44 8.23 -7.30
C PHE A 87 5.24 7.35 -7.70
N VAL A 88 5.45 6.04 -7.83
CA VAL A 88 4.37 5.10 -8.17
C VAL A 88 3.28 5.11 -7.09
N ARG A 89 3.67 5.19 -5.80
CA ARG A 89 2.74 5.37 -4.69
C ARG A 89 1.95 6.68 -4.82
N ASP A 90 2.65 7.79 -5.04
CA ASP A 90 2.01 9.11 -5.13
C ASP A 90 1.03 9.18 -6.30
N ASN A 91 1.41 8.64 -7.46
CA ASN A 91 0.53 8.53 -8.63
C ASN A 91 -0.67 7.61 -8.35
N GLN A 92 -0.51 6.48 -7.65
CA GLN A 92 -1.65 5.62 -7.29
C GLN A 92 -2.59 6.31 -6.29
N ALA A 93 -2.06 7.09 -5.35
CA ALA A 93 -2.85 7.86 -4.39
C ALA A 93 -3.59 9.04 -5.07
N ALA A 94 -2.99 9.70 -6.05
CA ALA A 94 -3.64 10.73 -6.86
C ALA A 94 -4.74 10.15 -7.75
N THR A 95 -4.47 9.02 -8.42
CA THR A 95 -5.45 8.28 -9.21
C THR A 95 -6.68 7.88 -8.39
N ARG A 96 -6.50 7.37 -7.15
CA ARG A 96 -7.62 7.04 -6.24
C ARG A 96 -8.45 8.26 -5.83
N ARG A 97 -7.89 9.47 -5.86
CA ARG A 97 -8.61 10.72 -5.53
C ARG A 97 -9.33 11.35 -6.72
N GLY A 98 -9.34 10.70 -7.88
CA GLY A 98 -9.97 11.22 -9.10
C GLY A 98 -9.23 12.38 -9.76
N VAL A 99 -8.03 12.71 -9.27
CA VAL A 99 -7.11 13.67 -9.91
C VAL A 99 -6.25 12.87 -10.88
N GLY A 100 -6.64 12.88 -12.16
CA GLY A 100 -5.88 12.20 -13.21
C GLY A 100 -4.55 12.93 -13.45
N ASP A 101 -3.44 12.36 -13.00
CA ASP A 101 -2.13 12.97 -13.21
C ASP A 101 -1.73 12.93 -14.69
N THR A 102 -1.07 14.01 -15.12
CA THR A 102 -0.59 14.23 -16.48
C THR A 102 0.42 13.16 -16.91
N PRO A 103 0.22 12.49 -18.07
CA PRO A 103 1.09 11.42 -18.55
C PRO A 103 2.56 11.87 -18.73
N LEU A 104 2.79 13.17 -18.85
CA LEU A 104 4.12 13.76 -19.00
C LEU A 104 5.01 13.58 -17.74
N PHE A 105 4.44 13.66 -16.53
CA PHE A 105 5.22 13.49 -15.29
C PHE A 105 5.70 12.03 -15.11
N LYS A 106 4.88 11.07 -15.52
CA LYS A 106 5.24 9.64 -15.58
C LYS A 106 6.41 9.36 -16.50
N LEU A 107 6.44 9.99 -17.67
CA LEU A 107 7.52 9.82 -18.64
C LEU A 107 8.86 10.33 -18.09
N VAL A 108 8.87 11.47 -17.39
CA VAL A 108 10.10 12.01 -16.79
C VAL A 108 10.67 11.06 -15.74
N VAL A 109 9.82 10.49 -14.88
CA VAL A 109 10.29 9.62 -13.80
C VAL A 109 10.73 8.25 -14.33
N TRP A 110 9.98 7.67 -15.27
CA TRP A 110 10.41 6.44 -15.94
C TRP A 110 11.67 6.66 -16.76
N GLY A 111 11.79 7.81 -17.43
CA GLY A 111 12.98 8.22 -18.17
C GLY A 111 14.20 8.34 -17.24
N GLY A 112 14.07 9.04 -16.12
CA GLY A 112 15.16 9.18 -15.13
C GLY A 112 15.60 7.84 -14.54
N PHE A 113 14.66 6.95 -14.24
CA PHE A 113 14.97 5.60 -13.77
C PHE A 113 15.69 4.77 -14.85
N ALA A 114 15.19 4.77 -16.09
CA ALA A 114 15.82 4.06 -17.20
C ALA A 114 17.22 4.60 -17.50
N VAL A 115 17.42 5.92 -17.42
CA VAL A 115 18.72 6.56 -17.55
C VAL A 115 19.65 6.14 -16.41
N ALA A 116 19.20 6.11 -15.15
CA ALA A 116 20.03 5.68 -14.03
C ALA A 116 20.47 4.20 -14.15
N VAL A 117 19.54 3.32 -14.52
CA VAL A 117 19.81 1.90 -14.74
C VAL A 117 20.73 1.71 -15.95
N GLY A 118 20.48 2.44 -17.03
CA GLY A 118 21.27 2.42 -18.26
C GLY A 118 22.68 2.93 -18.05
N LEU A 119 22.88 4.04 -17.33
CA LEU A 119 24.21 4.58 -17.01
C LEU A 119 25.01 3.63 -16.12
N THR A 120 24.36 2.99 -15.14
CA THR A 120 25.04 2.02 -14.25
C THR A 120 25.42 0.76 -15.02
N GLY A 121 24.53 0.27 -15.89
CA GLY A 121 24.80 -0.87 -16.76
C GLY A 121 25.89 -0.57 -17.79
N TRP A 122 25.83 0.60 -18.43
CA TRP A 122 26.85 1.06 -19.38
C TRP A 122 28.22 1.19 -18.71
N GLY A 123 28.28 1.83 -17.54
CA GLY A 123 29.52 1.94 -16.75
C GLY A 123 30.10 0.58 -16.35
N LEU A 124 29.25 -0.43 -16.13
CA LEU A 124 29.70 -1.79 -15.85
C LEU A 124 30.24 -2.53 -17.09
N LEU A 125 29.73 -2.21 -18.28
CA LEU A 125 30.17 -2.81 -19.54
C LEU A 125 31.54 -2.27 -19.97
N ASP A 126 31.78 -0.96 -19.80
CA ASP A 126 33.01 -0.27 -20.22
C ASP A 126 34.27 -0.65 -19.41
N MET A 127 34.13 -1.16 -18.19
CA MET A 127 35.28 -1.43 -17.31
C MET A 127 36.15 -2.58 -17.85
N ASP A 128 37.46 -2.42 -18.03
CA ASP A 128 38.33 -3.49 -18.55
C ASP A 128 38.69 -4.50 -17.44
N ILE A 129 37.74 -5.40 -17.14
CA ILE A 129 37.88 -6.44 -16.11
C ILE A 129 37.45 -7.80 -16.65
N SER A 130 37.94 -8.87 -16.02
CA SER A 130 37.61 -10.23 -16.45
C SER A 130 36.09 -10.44 -16.58
N PRO A 131 35.62 -11.08 -17.65
CA PRO A 131 34.19 -11.20 -17.95
C PRO A 131 33.39 -11.92 -16.86
N ALA A 132 34.03 -12.80 -16.08
CA ALA A 132 33.39 -13.47 -14.95
C ALA A 132 32.99 -12.50 -13.82
N TYR A 133 33.86 -11.53 -13.48
CA TYR A 133 33.54 -10.51 -12.47
C TYR A 133 32.45 -9.55 -12.96
N LYS A 134 32.44 -9.17 -14.25
CA LYS A 134 31.37 -8.36 -14.84
C LYS A 134 30.01 -9.04 -14.71
N ALA A 135 29.95 -10.34 -15.04
CA ALA A 135 28.73 -11.11 -14.93
C ALA A 135 28.25 -11.21 -13.47
N PHE A 136 29.17 -11.50 -12.54
CA PHE A 136 28.85 -11.55 -11.10
C PHE A 136 28.30 -10.21 -10.58
N LEU A 137 28.94 -9.09 -10.92
CA LEU A 137 28.48 -7.75 -10.54
C LEU A 137 27.15 -7.41 -11.18
N GLY A 138 26.95 -7.74 -12.46
CA GLY A 138 25.70 -7.49 -13.18
C GLY A 138 24.53 -8.26 -12.57
N VAL A 139 24.72 -9.55 -12.26
CA VAL A 139 23.69 -10.36 -11.59
C VAL A 139 23.44 -9.85 -10.17
N SER A 140 24.49 -9.53 -9.41
CA SER A 140 24.36 -9.00 -8.06
C SER A 140 23.61 -7.65 -8.05
N TRP A 141 23.90 -6.78 -9.00
CA TRP A 141 23.21 -5.52 -9.21
C TRP A 141 21.72 -5.70 -9.53
N LEU A 142 21.39 -6.56 -10.50
CA LEU A 142 19.99 -6.86 -10.84
C LEU A 142 19.23 -7.45 -9.64
N TYR A 143 19.90 -8.33 -8.88
CA TYR A 143 19.35 -8.90 -7.65
C TYR A 143 19.15 -7.82 -6.57
N LEU A 144 20.09 -6.88 -6.42
CA LEU A 144 19.98 -5.72 -5.53
C LEU A 144 18.79 -4.82 -5.92
N LEU A 145 18.60 -4.52 -7.21
CA LEU A 145 17.46 -3.74 -7.70
C LEU A 145 16.14 -4.45 -7.36
N THR A 146 16.08 -5.75 -7.60
CA THR A 146 14.89 -6.57 -7.34
C THR A 146 14.54 -6.57 -5.86
N THR A 147 15.51 -6.85 -4.99
CA THR A 147 15.31 -6.85 -3.53
C THR A 147 15.00 -5.46 -2.99
N ALA A 148 15.57 -4.39 -3.55
CA ALA A 148 15.23 -3.01 -3.22
C ALA A 148 13.78 -2.66 -3.57
N PHE A 149 13.29 -3.10 -4.74
CA PHE A 149 11.88 -2.96 -5.10
C PHE A 149 10.96 -3.74 -4.17
N THR A 150 11.35 -4.95 -3.78
CA THR A 150 10.60 -5.77 -2.81
C THR A 150 10.54 -5.07 -1.46
N LEU A 151 11.66 -4.54 -0.97
CA LEU A 151 11.72 -3.78 0.26
C LEU A 151 10.85 -2.52 0.20
N ALA A 152 10.91 -1.79 -0.91
CA ALA A 152 10.10 -0.59 -1.11
C ALA A 152 8.60 -0.89 -1.15
N LYS A 153 8.20 -2.02 -1.75
CA LYS A 153 6.80 -2.49 -1.70
C LYS A 153 6.40 -2.89 -0.30
N MET A 154 7.18 -3.72 0.40
CA MET A 154 6.87 -4.14 1.78
C MET A 154 6.75 -2.94 2.73
N LEU A 155 7.65 -1.96 2.63
CA LEU A 155 7.59 -0.75 3.44
C LEU A 155 6.34 0.09 3.14
N ARG A 156 5.90 0.09 1.87
CA ARG A 156 4.65 0.71 1.45
C ARG A 156 3.44 -0.06 2.01
N ASP A 157 3.43 -1.38 1.90
CA ASP A 157 2.34 -2.23 2.36
C ASP A 157 2.13 -2.07 3.86
N ARG A 158 3.22 -1.97 4.63
CA ARG A 158 3.19 -1.60 6.05
C ARG A 158 2.54 -0.24 6.30
N HIS A 159 2.93 0.78 5.54
CA HIS A 159 2.39 2.13 5.72
C HIS A 159 0.89 2.21 5.37
N GLU A 160 0.43 1.44 4.38
CA GLU A 160 -1.01 1.33 4.06
C GLU A 160 -1.77 0.59 5.17
N ALA A 161 -1.19 -0.46 5.75
CA ALA A 161 -1.77 -1.18 6.89
C ALA A 161 -1.89 -0.30 8.15
N ASP A 162 -0.83 0.44 8.49
CA ASP A 162 -0.83 1.38 9.63
C ASP A 162 -1.90 2.47 9.46
N LEU A 163 -2.04 3.01 8.23
CA LEU A 163 -3.07 4.02 7.92
C LEU A 163 -4.49 3.45 7.97
N ALA A 164 -4.68 2.18 7.59
CA ALA A 164 -5.96 1.48 7.70
C ALA A 164 -6.33 1.23 9.16
N GLU A 165 -5.37 0.81 9.99
CA GLU A 165 -5.54 0.62 11.43
C GLU A 165 -5.95 1.93 12.13
N ALA A 166 -5.27 3.04 11.82
CA ALA A 166 -5.63 4.37 12.33
C ALA A 166 -7.08 4.79 11.97
N ARG A 167 -7.55 4.47 10.76
CA ARG A 167 -8.94 4.73 10.35
C ARG A 167 -9.94 3.85 11.09
N LEU A 168 -9.59 2.59 11.35
CA LEU A 168 -10.44 1.68 12.11
C LEU A 168 -10.53 2.09 13.57
N LEU A 169 -9.42 2.52 14.19
CA LEU A 169 -9.40 3.08 15.53
C LEU A 169 -10.26 4.35 15.63
N GLY A 170 -10.09 5.32 14.72
CA GLY A 170 -10.93 6.52 14.71
C GLY A 170 -12.43 6.23 14.47
N ARG A 171 -12.77 5.22 13.66
CA ARG A 171 -14.16 4.75 13.51
C ARG A 171 -14.68 4.06 14.78
N ARG A 172 -13.86 3.28 15.47
CA ARG A 172 -14.22 2.66 16.77
C ARG A 172 -14.43 3.73 17.84
N GLU A 173 -13.56 4.74 17.92
CA GLU A 173 -13.71 5.88 18.83
C GLU A 173 -14.98 6.68 18.52
N ALA A 174 -15.27 6.97 17.25
CA ALA A 174 -16.51 7.63 16.84
C ALA A 174 -17.78 6.79 17.09
N MET A 175 -17.69 5.45 17.02
CA MET A 175 -18.79 4.53 17.31
C MET A 175 -18.93 4.22 18.82
N GLN A 176 -17.88 4.40 19.61
CA GLN A 176 -17.89 4.36 21.08
C GLN A 176 -18.25 5.73 21.70
N ALA A 177 -18.30 6.78 20.89
CA ALA A 177 -18.78 8.11 21.28
C ALA A 177 -20.31 8.29 21.53
N PRO A 178 -21.19 7.27 21.67
CA PRO A 178 -22.56 7.50 22.14
C PRO A 178 -22.85 6.84 23.51
N VAL A 179 -22.79 7.60 24.62
CA VAL A 179 -23.59 7.46 25.88
C VAL A 179 -23.30 8.63 26.85
N ALA A 180 -22.12 9.28 26.82
CA ALA A 180 -21.76 10.30 27.82
C ALA A 180 -22.50 11.65 27.71
N ALA A 181 -23.25 11.89 26.63
CA ALA A 181 -24.03 13.12 26.42
C ALA A 181 -25.54 12.86 26.49
N SER A 182 -26.04 12.32 27.60
CA SER A 182 -27.46 12.45 27.98
C SER A 182 -27.61 13.16 29.33
N PRO A 183 -27.69 14.51 29.34
CA PRO A 183 -28.32 15.25 30.41
C PRO A 183 -29.58 15.94 29.87
N LEU A 184 -30.69 15.22 29.68
CA LEU A 184 -32.02 15.85 29.57
C LEU A 184 -33.08 15.17 30.45
N HIS A 185 -32.67 14.51 31.54
CA HIS A 185 -33.56 14.29 32.68
C HIS A 185 -33.46 15.46 33.67
N GLN A 186 -33.85 16.66 33.23
CA GLN A 186 -34.33 17.72 34.10
C GLN A 186 -35.66 18.21 33.54
N ALA A 187 -36.71 17.50 33.92
CA ALA A 187 -38.05 18.07 33.90
C ALA A 187 -38.06 19.25 34.90
N PRO A 188 -38.41 20.49 34.51
CA PRO A 188 -38.78 21.48 35.48
C PRO A 188 -40.14 21.07 36.04
N THR A 189 -40.10 20.37 37.17
CA THR A 189 -41.22 20.24 38.09
C THR A 189 -41.60 21.66 38.54
N GLY A 190 -42.92 21.90 38.55
CA GLY A 190 -43.46 23.24 38.64
C GLY A 190 -43.06 23.99 39.90
N GLU A 191 -42.78 25.28 39.72
CA GLU A 191 -42.85 26.25 40.80
C GLU A 191 -43.84 27.34 40.37
N ALA A 192 -45.08 27.15 40.80
CA ALA A 192 -46.14 28.14 40.72
C ALA A 192 -45.73 29.35 41.55
N ARG A 193 -45.56 30.50 40.90
CA ARG A 193 -45.29 31.79 41.57
C ARG A 193 -46.61 32.35 42.10
N PRO A 194 -46.82 32.44 43.43
CA PRO A 194 -48.04 33.01 43.98
C PRO A 194 -48.05 34.52 43.82
N ASP A 195 -49.25 35.04 43.58
CA ASP A 195 -49.64 36.43 43.41
C ASP A 195 -49.00 37.38 44.43
N ARG A 196 -48.35 38.43 43.93
CA ARG A 196 -48.00 39.60 44.72
C ARG A 196 -49.14 40.60 44.56
N ALA A 197 -50.03 40.61 45.54
CA ALA A 197 -51.07 41.59 45.74
C ALA A 197 -50.50 43.02 45.71
N VAL A 198 -51.06 43.86 44.84
CA VAL A 198 -51.08 45.33 44.95
C VAL A 198 -52.40 45.79 44.34
N ASN A 199 -53.41 45.91 45.22
CA ASN A 199 -54.38 46.99 45.38
C ASN A 199 -55.45 46.51 46.36
#